data_AF-A0A7Y7DDV6-F1
#
_entry.id   AF-A0A7Y7DDV6-F1
#
_cell.length_a   1.000
_cell.length_b   1.000
_cell.length_c   1.000
_cell.angle_alpha   90.00
_cell.angle_beta   90.00
_cell.angle_gamma   90.00
#
_symmetry.space_group_name_H-M   'P 1'
#
loop_
_entity.id
_entity.type
_entity.pdbx_description
1 polymer ?
#
loop_
_entity_poly.entity_id
_entity_poly.type
_entity_poly.pdbx_seq_one_letter_code
_entity_poly.pdbx_strand_id
1 'polypeptide(L)'
;MKKLLFGFLVSLVIQPIWAQDSESLDLEKAIQLGLENNYQVKIAVETIKLREGDIGVGWSAFLPVVDAIYTRNFSNEDVTQTFVSDPETPREILGAKSRS
;
A
#
# COMPACT_ATOMS: atom_id res chain seq x y z
N MET A 1 36.50 44.98 0.34
CA MET A 1 35.92 43.73 0.90
C MET A 1 35.34 43.91 2.31
N LYS A 2 35.99 44.65 3.23
CA LYS A 2 35.46 44.88 4.60
C LYS A 2 34.07 45.53 4.67
N LYS A 3 33.74 46.44 3.74
CA LYS A 3 32.42 47.11 3.65
C LYS A 3 31.29 46.15 3.23
N LEU A 4 31.60 45.14 2.41
CA LEU A 4 30.64 44.10 2.00
C LEU A 4 30.40 43.09 3.14
N LEU A 5 31.46 42.71 3.86
CA LEU A 5 31.37 41.89 5.07
C LEU A 5 30.53 42.57 6.17
N PHE A 6 30.69 43.88 6.35
CA PHE A 6 29.90 44.63 7.32
C PHE A 6 28.42 44.71 6.92
N GLY A 7 28.11 44.90 5.63
CA GLY A 7 26.74 44.85 5.13
C GLY A 7 26.07 43.48 5.32
N PHE A 8 26.81 42.39 5.08
CA PHE A 8 26.32 41.03 5.32
C PHE A 8 26.04 40.76 6.81
N LEU A 9 26.92 41.23 7.70
CA LEU A 9 26.76 41.08 9.15
C LEU A 9 25.54 41.86 9.67
N VAL A 10 25.31 43.08 9.17
CA VAL A 10 24.12 43.88 9.52
C VAL A 10 22.84 43.24 8.99
N SER A 11 22.88 42.66 7.78
CA SER A 11 21.74 41.94 7.20
C SER A 11 21.31 40.72 8.02
N LEU A 12 22.26 40.03 8.67
CA LEU A 12 21.99 38.84 9.49
C LEU A 12 21.31 39.21 10.83
N VAL A 13 21.56 40.41 11.35
CA VAL A 13 21.05 40.88 12.65
C VAL A 13 19.63 41.46 12.57
N ILE A 14 19.19 41.90 11.39
CA ILE A 14 17.86 42.54 11.20
C ILE A 14 16.72 41.51 11.03
N GLN A 15 17.04 40.23 10.79
CA GLN A 15 16.04 39.18 10.50
C GLN A 15 15.07 38.83 11.65
N PRO A 16 15.41 38.84 12.95
CA PRO A 16 14.52 38.29 13.98
C PRO A 16 13.40 39.24 14.43
N ILE A 17 13.39 40.51 13.99
CA ILE A 17 12.44 41.53 14.49
C ILE A 17 11.02 41.31 13.94
N TRP A 18 10.88 40.71 12.75
CA TRP A 18 9.59 40.51 12.08
C TRP A 18 8.93 39.16 12.44
N ALA A 19 9.60 38.31 13.23
CA ALA A 19 9.12 36.98 13.59
C ALA A 19 8.42 36.92 14.97
N GLN A 20 8.26 38.06 15.65
CA GLN A 20 7.73 38.12 17.02
C GLN A 20 6.24 38.46 17.08
N ASP A 21 5.46 38.10 16.06
CA ASP A 21 4.01 38.16 16.16
C ASP A 21 3.49 36.88 16.83
N SER A 22 3.71 36.78 18.15
CA SER A 22 3.11 35.71 18.93
C SER A 22 1.65 36.06 19.18
N GLU A 23 0.75 35.46 18.38
CA GLU A 23 -0.68 35.45 18.69
C GLU A 23 -0.84 35.06 20.17
N SER A 24 -1.57 35.87 20.95
CA SER A 24 -1.70 35.64 22.39
C SER A 24 -2.33 34.27 22.63
N LEU A 25 -1.56 33.36 23.23
CA LEU A 25 -1.98 32.00 23.49
C LEU A 25 -2.98 31.98 24.65
N ASP A 26 -4.27 32.05 24.33
CA ASP A 26 -5.35 31.77 25.28
C ASP A 26 -5.48 30.26 25.53
N LEU A 27 -6.01 29.88 26.70
CA LEU A 27 -6.18 28.47 27.09
C LEU A 27 -7.00 27.69 26.06
N GLU A 28 -8.07 28.29 25.53
CA GLU A 28 -8.89 27.69 24.48
C GLU A 28 -8.07 27.42 23.21
N LYS A 29 -7.27 28.40 22.77
CA LYS A 29 -6.41 28.29 21.59
C LYS A 29 -5.33 27.22 21.80
N ALA A 30 -4.76 27.13 23.00
CA ALA A 30 -3.77 26.11 23.36
C ALA A 30 -4.37 24.70 23.32
N ILE A 31 -5.60 24.52 23.83
CA ILE A 31 -6.30 23.24 23.77
C ILE A 31 -6.64 22.88 22.33
N GLN A 32 -7.12 23.83 21.52
CA GLN A 32 -7.45 23.60 20.12
C GLN A 32 -6.21 23.20 19.31
N LEU A 33 -5.12 23.97 19.44
CA LEU A 33 -3.84 23.67 18.79
C LEU A 33 -3.28 22.32 19.27
N GLY A 34 -3.45 22.04 20.56
CA GLY A 34 -3.11 20.77 21.19
C GLY A 34 -3.86 19.63 20.52
N LEU A 35 -5.20 19.65 20.48
CA LEU A 35 -6.02 18.61 19.86
C LEU A 35 -5.73 18.45 18.36
N GLU A 36 -5.56 19.56 17.64
CA GLU A 36 -5.29 19.54 16.20
C GLU A 36 -3.91 18.97 15.87
N ASN A 37 -2.89 19.16 16.73
CA ASN A 37 -1.54 18.67 16.49
C ASN A 37 -1.17 17.45 17.34
N ASN A 38 -2.09 16.95 18.20
CA ASN A 38 -1.84 15.79 19.01
C ASN A 38 -1.88 14.51 18.15
N TYR A 39 -0.70 13.94 17.92
CA TYR A 39 -0.56 12.70 17.16
C TYR A 39 -1.26 11.51 17.80
N GLN A 40 -1.37 11.43 19.14
CA GLN A 40 -2.09 10.34 19.78
C GLN A 40 -3.58 10.37 19.44
N VAL A 41 -4.20 11.57 19.43
CA VAL A 41 -5.60 11.74 19.02
C VAL A 41 -5.78 11.36 17.55
N LYS A 42 -4.88 11.82 16.67
CA LYS A 42 -4.91 11.46 15.24
C LYS A 42 -4.79 9.95 15.03
N ILE A 43 -3.86 9.30 15.71
CA ILE A 43 -3.66 7.85 15.64
C ILE A 43 -4.90 7.12 16.16
N ALA A 44 -5.49 7.59 17.27
CA ALA A 44 -6.69 6.98 17.82
C ALA A 44 -7.88 7.07 16.85
N VAL A 45 -8.11 8.25 16.25
CA VAL A 45 -9.16 8.45 15.23
C VAL A 45 -8.93 7.56 14.01
N GLU A 46 -7.69 7.48 13.52
CA GLU A 46 -7.39 6.64 12.36
C GLU A 46 -7.50 5.15 12.68
N THR A 47 -7.13 4.74 13.90
CA THR A 47 -7.33 3.37 14.38
C THR A 47 -8.81 3.00 14.40
N ILE A 48 -9.70 3.91 14.81
CA ILE A 48 -11.15 3.67 14.77
C ILE A 48 -11.61 3.42 13.33
N LYS A 49 -11.20 4.26 12.38
CA LYS A 49 -11.56 4.07 10.95
C LYS A 49 -11.06 2.75 10.38
N LEU A 50 -9.81 2.36 10.71
CA LEU A 50 -9.28 1.06 10.30
C LEU A 50 -10.15 -0.08 10.85
N ARG A 51 -10.55 0.02 12.12
CA ARG A 51 -11.38 -0.99 12.79
C ARG A 51 -12.80 -1.06 12.21
N GLU A 52 -13.36 0.05 11.77
CA GLU A 52 -14.63 0.06 11.02
C GLU A 52 -14.50 -0.69 9.68
N GLY A 53 -13.38 -0.51 8.97
CA GLY A 53 -13.05 -1.27 7.77
C GLY A 53 -12.93 -2.78 8.06
N ASP A 54 -12.24 -3.16 9.14
CA ASP A 54 -12.10 -4.55 9.57
C ASP A 54 -13.45 -5.21 9.85
N ILE A 55 -14.41 -4.48 10.44
CA ILE A 55 -15.79 -4.96 10.63
C ILE A 55 -16.44 -5.27 9.28
N GLY A 56 -16.28 -4.38 8.29
CA GLY A 56 -16.80 -4.59 6.94
C GLY A 56 -16.21 -5.84 6.26
N VAL A 57 -14.90 -6.04 6.37
CA VAL A 57 -14.22 -7.25 5.88
C VAL A 57 -14.67 -8.50 6.65
N GLY A 58 -14.87 -8.39 7.96
CA GLY A 58 -15.42 -9.48 8.77
C GLY A 58 -16.82 -9.90 8.31
N TRP A 59 -17.68 -8.93 7.97
CA TRP A 59 -19.01 -9.20 7.42
C TRP A 59 -18.96 -9.77 6.00
N SER A 60 -18.00 -9.36 5.17
CA SER A 60 -17.88 -9.87 3.79
C SER A 60 -17.56 -11.37 3.74
N ALA A 61 -16.94 -11.92 4.79
CA ALA A 61 -16.71 -13.37 4.92
C ALA A 61 -18.01 -14.19 5.01
N PHE A 62 -19.14 -13.57 5.40
CA PHE A 62 -20.46 -14.21 5.41
C PHE A 62 -21.24 -14.04 4.10
N LEU A 63 -20.71 -13.25 3.16
CA LEU A 63 -21.36 -12.98 1.88
C LEU A 63 -20.80 -13.91 0.79
N PRO A 64 -21.62 -14.26 -0.22
CA PRO A 64 -21.11 -15.00 -1.37
C PRO A 64 -20.12 -14.15 -2.17
N VAL A 65 -18.98 -14.74 -2.52
CA VAL A 65 -18.01 -14.11 -3.43
C VAL A 65 -18.47 -14.33 -4.86
N VAL A 66 -18.69 -13.24 -5.58
CA VAL A 66 -19.00 -13.26 -7.02
C VAL A 66 -17.73 -12.87 -7.77
N ASP A 67 -17.16 -13.82 -8.50
CA ASP A 67 -15.94 -13.61 -9.29
C ASP A 67 -16.13 -14.19 -10.71
N ALA A 68 -15.37 -13.67 -11.67
CA ALA A 68 -15.42 -14.07 -13.06
C ALA A 68 -14.00 -14.41 -13.54
N ILE A 69 -13.73 -15.71 -13.65
CA ILE A 69 -12.42 -16.21 -14.07
C ILE A 69 -12.54 -16.79 -15.49
N TYR A 70 -11.72 -16.29 -16.40
CA TYR A 70 -11.56 -16.87 -17.75
C TYR A 70 -10.17 -17.49 -17.87
N THR A 71 -10.12 -18.82 -17.96
CA THR A 71 -8.87 -19.59 -18.10
C THR A 71 -8.88 -20.34 -19.41
N ARG A 72 -7.72 -20.45 -20.06
CA ARG A 72 -7.54 -21.25 -21.26
C ARG A 72 -6.27 -22.07 -21.15
N ASN A 73 -6.40 -23.38 -21.22
CA ASN A 73 -5.27 -24.29 -21.06
C ASN A 73 -4.97 -25.01 -22.39
N PHE A 74 -3.68 -25.19 -22.64
CA PHE A 74 -3.15 -25.96 -23.77
C PHE A 74 -2.17 -26.97 -23.25
N SER A 75 -2.36 -28.22 -23.64
CA SER A 75 -1.41 -29.29 -23.33
C SER A 75 -0.98 -30.00 -24.60
N ASN A 76 0.27 -30.44 -24.61
CA ASN A 76 0.84 -31.28 -25.65
C ASN A 76 1.62 -32.41 -24.97
N GLU A 77 1.12 -33.63 -25.12
CA GLU A 77 1.68 -34.82 -24.47
C GLU A 77 2.14 -35.87 -25.48
N ASP A 78 3.26 -36.52 -25.17
CA ASP A 78 3.72 -37.72 -25.85
C ASP A 78 3.52 -38.93 -24.93
N VAL A 79 2.83 -39.96 -25.40
CA VAL A 79 2.50 -41.16 -24.64
C VAL A 79 3.15 -42.39 -25.29
N THR A 80 3.89 -43.15 -24.50
CA THR A 80 4.45 -44.44 -24.90
C THR A 80 3.86 -45.53 -24.00
N GLN A 81 3.14 -46.47 -24.60
CA GLN A 81 2.48 -47.57 -23.90
C GLN A 81 3.05 -48.92 -24.34
N THR A 82 3.67 -49.64 -23.39
CA THR A 82 4.16 -51.00 -23.61
C THR A 82 3.21 -52.00 -22.95
N PHE A 83 2.73 -52.98 -23.71
CA PHE A 83 1.84 -54.03 -23.19
C PHE A 83 2.64 -55.28 -22.82
N VAL A 84 2.24 -55.95 -21.74
CA VAL A 84 2.89 -57.21 -21.30
C VAL A 84 2.73 -58.33 -22.34
N SER A 85 1.64 -58.30 -23.12
CA SER A 85 1.37 -59.28 -24.18
C SER A 85 2.17 -59.07 -25.47
N ASP A 86 2.73 -57.88 -25.67
CA ASP A 86 3.51 -57.50 -26.86
C ASP A 86 4.56 -56.45 -26.46
N PRO A 87 5.65 -56.90 -25.83
CA PRO A 87 6.68 -56.00 -25.29
C PRO A 87 7.60 -55.42 -26.38
N GLU A 88 7.68 -56.06 -27.53
CA GLU A 88 8.60 -55.69 -28.63
C GLU A 88 8.04 -54.61 -29.55
N THR A 89 6.72 -54.33 -29.49
CA THR A 89 6.10 -53.22 -30.23
C THR A 89 5.33 -52.26 -29.32
N PRO A 90 6.03 -51.29 -28.68
CA PRO A 90 5.38 -50.23 -27.91
C PRO A 90 4.47 -49.39 -28.79
N ARG A 91 3.30 -49.03 -28.27
CA ARG A 91 2.40 -48.11 -28.97
C ARG A 91 2.73 -46.69 -28.56
N GLU A 92 3.02 -45.86 -29.54
CA GLU A 92 3.31 -44.44 -29.35
C GLU A 92 2.14 -43.58 -29.84
N ILE A 93 1.77 -42.58 -29.04
CA ILE A 93 0.86 -41.51 -29.41
C ILE A 93 1.63 -40.22 -29.20
N LEU A 94 2.13 -39.64 -30.30
CA LEU A 94 2.93 -38.42 -30.28
C LEU A 94 2.05 -37.21 -30.60
N GLY A 95 2.31 -36.10 -29.91
CA GLY A 95 1.66 -34.81 -30.18
C GLY A 95 0.19 -34.78 -29.79
N ALA A 96 -0.21 -35.50 -28.73
CA ALA A 96 -1.57 -35.45 -28.23
C ALA A 96 -1.85 -34.02 -27.73
N LYS A 97 -2.85 -33.35 -28.32
CA LYS A 97 -3.19 -31.97 -27.96
C LYS A 97 -4.51 -31.93 -27.22
N SER A 98 -4.49 -31.33 -26.04
CA SER A 98 -5.71 -31.01 -25.29
C SER A 98 -5.90 -29.51 -25.19
N ARG A 99 -7.16 -29.08 -25.32
CA ARG A 99 -7.60 -27.68 -25.19
C ARG A 99 -8.85 -27.66 -24.32
N SER A 100 -8.77 -26.97 -23.19
CA SER A 100 -9.90 -26.77 -22.26
C SER A 100 -10.00 -25.34 -21.79
#